data_AF-A0A1N6JX62-F1
#
_entry.id   AF-A0A1N6JX62-F1
#
_cell.length_a   1.000
_cell.length_b   1.000
_cell.length_c   1.000
_cell.angle_alpha   90.00
_cell.angle_beta   90.00
_cell.angle_gamma   90.00
#
_symmetry.space_group_name_H-M   'P 1'
#
loop_
_entity.id
_entity.type
_entity.pdbx_description
1 polymer ?
#
loop_
_entity_poly.entity_id
_entity_poly.type
_entity_poly.pdbx_seq_one_letter_code
_entity_poly.pdbx_strand_id
1 'polypeptide(L)'
;MSEPIDYLNPALPSGLRRVSMPVVDATPSTLEGFGKLVEDPRECSIEIVQWPRVGSRPIDADTGDQAGTTEGVFVSEWRGDILYGRNEAVGGHYVLAYATEPEAAREDNPNAPERMLLWHANYHPDGGQLFFPLDHRPFYIPLALPGDDIAPEKFVCFRFDGQQGLYIHPNIWHEGVFTLGGTQRFFDKQGAVHARVSVEFAQEFGCLLEAPIR
;
A
#
# COMPACT_ATOMS: atom_id res chain seq x y z
N MET A 1 3.82 -17.32 18.30
CA MET A 1 2.99 -16.77 17.21
C MET A 1 2.79 -15.31 17.54
N SER A 2 3.04 -14.40 16.61
CA SER A 2 2.68 -13.00 16.77
C SER A 2 1.15 -12.88 16.84
N GLU A 3 0.64 -11.93 17.63
CA GLU A 3 -0.78 -11.60 17.59
C GLU A 3 -1.12 -10.90 16.27
N PRO A 4 -2.33 -11.09 15.71
CA PRO A 4 -2.77 -10.32 14.56
C PRO A 4 -2.78 -8.83 14.89
N ILE A 5 -2.24 -8.01 13.98
CA ILE A 5 -2.30 -6.55 14.08
C ILE A 5 -3.77 -6.11 13.97
N ASP A 6 -4.23 -5.29 14.93
CA ASP A 6 -5.51 -4.57 14.79
C ASP A 6 -5.29 -3.34 13.92
N TYR A 7 -5.52 -3.51 12.63
CA TYR A 7 -5.34 -2.44 11.65
C TYR A 7 -6.31 -1.26 11.78
N LEU A 8 -7.38 -1.40 12.58
CA LEU A 8 -8.28 -0.29 12.87
C LEU A 8 -7.89 0.44 14.15
N ASN A 9 -7.12 -0.21 15.04
CA ASN A 9 -6.63 0.36 16.28
C ASN A 9 -5.15 0.01 16.51
N PRO A 10 -4.21 0.55 15.71
CA PRO A 10 -2.80 0.13 15.72
C PRO A 10 -1.99 0.52 16.96
N ALA A 11 -2.64 1.01 18.03
CA ALA A 11 -2.04 1.33 19.33
C ALA A 11 -0.73 2.16 19.27
N LEU A 12 -0.68 3.13 18.36
CA LEU A 12 0.51 3.94 18.11
C LEU A 12 0.90 4.78 19.34
N PRO A 13 2.18 4.78 19.76
CA PRO A 13 2.64 5.64 20.86
C PRO A 13 2.61 7.11 20.45
N SER A 14 2.51 8.00 21.44
CA SER A 14 2.57 9.44 21.21
C SER A 14 4.00 9.95 20.98
N GLY A 15 4.12 11.13 20.39
CA GLY A 15 5.42 11.81 20.21
C GLY A 15 6.36 11.14 19.20
N LEU A 16 5.80 10.38 18.25
CA LEU A 16 6.54 9.77 17.15
C LEU A 16 7.22 10.84 16.28
N ARG A 17 8.47 10.58 15.86
CA ARG A 17 9.15 11.44 14.88
C ARG A 17 8.47 11.31 13.52
N ARG A 18 8.65 12.32 12.67
CA ARG A 18 8.24 12.24 11.25
C ARG A 18 9.48 12.07 10.37
N VAL A 19 9.41 11.17 9.40
CA VAL A 19 10.43 10.99 8.36
C VAL A 19 9.79 11.31 7.02
N SER A 20 10.28 12.33 6.32
CA SER A 20 9.67 12.76 5.07
C SER A 20 10.03 11.82 3.91
N MET A 21 9.01 11.33 3.21
CA MET A 21 9.16 10.68 1.92
C MET A 21 9.23 11.74 0.81
N PRO A 22 10.16 11.61 -0.16
CA PRO A 22 10.08 12.42 -1.38
C PRO A 22 8.79 12.09 -2.14
N VAL A 23 8.12 13.12 -2.64
CA VAL A 23 6.94 12.99 -3.50
C VAL A 23 7.38 13.17 -4.96
N VAL A 24 7.14 12.16 -5.79
CA VAL A 24 7.61 12.10 -7.19
C VAL A 24 6.45 11.75 -8.11
N ASP A 25 6.38 12.36 -9.29
CA ASP A 25 5.38 12.00 -10.30
C ASP A 25 5.61 10.58 -10.82
N ALA A 26 4.54 9.81 -10.92
CA ALA A 26 4.54 8.47 -11.49
C ALA A 26 4.71 8.56 -13.02
N THR A 27 5.84 8.06 -13.49
CA THR A 27 6.20 7.97 -14.91
C THR A 27 6.84 6.60 -15.16
N PRO A 28 6.93 6.13 -16.42
CA PRO A 28 7.62 4.87 -16.70
C PRO A 28 9.05 4.82 -16.15
N SER A 29 9.78 5.94 -16.19
CA SER A 29 11.16 6.02 -15.68
C SER A 29 11.23 6.05 -14.15
N THR A 30 10.31 6.73 -13.48
CA THR A 30 10.36 6.84 -12.00
C THR A 30 9.85 5.57 -11.32
N LEU A 31 9.03 4.77 -12.00
CA LEU A 31 8.53 3.48 -11.52
C LEU A 31 9.43 2.28 -11.87
N GLU A 32 10.60 2.51 -12.49
CA GLU A 32 11.53 1.43 -12.83
C GLU A 32 11.89 0.60 -11.58
N GLY A 33 11.68 -0.71 -11.68
CA GLY A 33 11.89 -1.66 -10.58
C GLY A 33 10.73 -1.80 -9.60
N PHE A 34 9.81 -0.84 -9.52
CA PHE A 34 8.62 -0.91 -8.67
C PHE A 34 7.43 -1.58 -9.37
N GLY A 35 7.27 -1.31 -10.65
CA GLY A 35 6.05 -1.67 -11.36
C GLY A 35 5.92 -0.94 -12.69
N LYS A 36 4.68 -0.75 -13.14
CA LYS A 36 4.37 -0.02 -14.38
C LYS A 36 3.02 0.68 -14.34
N LEU A 37 2.90 1.73 -15.14
CA LEU A 37 1.63 2.38 -15.42
C LEU A 37 0.72 1.44 -16.22
N VAL A 38 -0.58 1.51 -15.95
CA VAL A 38 -1.61 0.67 -16.58
C VAL A 38 -2.68 1.57 -17.20
N GLU A 39 -2.89 1.45 -18.51
CA GLU A 39 -3.93 2.18 -19.24
C GLU A 39 -5.30 1.48 -19.18
N ASP A 40 -5.31 0.15 -19.25
CA ASP A 40 -6.52 -0.67 -19.13
C ASP A 40 -6.28 -1.82 -18.14
N PRO A 41 -7.05 -1.91 -17.04
CA PRO A 41 -6.85 -2.96 -16.04
C PRO A 41 -7.12 -4.37 -16.59
N ARG A 42 -7.86 -4.51 -17.70
CA ARG A 42 -8.17 -5.81 -18.33
C ARG A 42 -6.99 -6.38 -19.10
N GLU A 43 -6.06 -5.53 -19.53
CA GLU A 43 -4.86 -5.93 -20.26
C GLU A 43 -3.66 -6.19 -19.35
N CYS A 44 -3.80 -5.91 -18.05
CA CYS A 44 -2.74 -6.11 -17.06
C CYS A 44 -2.82 -7.51 -16.44
N SER A 45 -1.90 -8.39 -16.82
CA SER A 45 -1.68 -9.66 -16.11
C SER A 45 -0.97 -9.43 -14.78
N ILE A 46 -1.39 -10.15 -13.74
CA ILE A 46 -0.76 -10.13 -12.42
C ILE A 46 0.25 -11.28 -12.35
N GLU A 47 1.50 -10.95 -12.02
CA GLU A 47 2.51 -11.97 -11.70
C GLU A 47 2.10 -12.72 -10.43
N ILE A 48 2.07 -14.05 -10.51
CA ILE A 48 1.93 -14.95 -9.36
C ILE A 48 3.26 -15.67 -9.16
N VAL A 49 3.75 -15.68 -7.92
CA VAL A 49 5.06 -16.23 -7.58
C VAL A 49 4.90 -17.65 -7.07
N GLN A 50 5.74 -18.56 -7.57
CA GLN A 50 5.82 -19.92 -7.05
C GLN A 50 6.15 -19.89 -5.55
N TRP A 51 5.36 -20.62 -4.75
CA TRP A 51 5.51 -20.71 -3.31
C TRP A 51 6.97 -20.91 -2.90
N PRO A 52 7.49 -20.19 -1.89
CA PRO A 52 8.88 -20.37 -1.48
C PRO A 52 9.09 -21.74 -0.85
N ARG A 53 10.20 -22.42 -1.19
CA ARG A 53 10.58 -23.70 -0.58
C ARG A 53 11.78 -23.58 0.35
N VAL A 54 11.74 -24.31 1.45
CA VAL A 54 12.86 -24.47 2.39
C VAL A 54 13.65 -25.75 2.07
N GLY A 55 14.97 -25.74 2.22
CA GLY A 55 15.82 -26.93 2.03
C GLY A 55 16.38 -27.06 0.61
N SER A 56 16.67 -28.28 0.14
CA SER A 56 17.35 -28.51 -1.15
C SER A 56 16.46 -29.08 -2.25
N ARG A 57 15.37 -29.79 -1.91
CA ARG A 57 14.47 -30.43 -2.88
C ARG A 57 13.67 -29.36 -3.65
N PRO A 58 13.60 -29.39 -4.99
CA PRO A 58 12.85 -28.39 -5.76
C PRO A 58 11.34 -28.57 -5.54
N ILE A 59 10.58 -27.52 -5.86
CA ILE A 59 9.15 -27.66 -6.12
C ILE A 59 8.99 -28.38 -7.46
N ASP A 60 8.00 -29.26 -7.56
CA ASP A 60 7.72 -29.98 -8.80
C ASP A 60 7.33 -28.98 -9.90
N ALA A 61 7.75 -29.27 -11.13
CA ALA A 61 7.40 -28.45 -12.29
C ALA A 61 5.88 -28.25 -12.39
N ASP A 62 5.47 -27.06 -12.83
CA ASP A 62 4.06 -26.66 -12.98
C ASP A 62 3.25 -26.64 -11.66
N THR A 63 3.95 -26.49 -10.51
CA THR A 63 3.29 -26.35 -9.21
C THR A 63 3.78 -25.17 -8.38
N GLY A 64 2.95 -24.70 -7.43
CA GLY A 64 3.29 -23.70 -6.42
C GLY A 64 2.76 -22.29 -6.69
N ASP A 65 2.12 -22.04 -7.83
CA ASP A 65 1.61 -20.73 -8.27
C ASP A 65 0.14 -20.77 -8.72
N GLN A 66 -0.57 -21.88 -8.49
CA GLN A 66 -1.90 -22.10 -9.09
C GLN A 66 -3.06 -21.42 -8.34
N ALA A 67 -2.78 -20.70 -7.25
CA ALA A 67 -3.81 -19.98 -6.50
C ALA A 67 -4.46 -18.86 -7.35
N GLY A 68 -3.77 -18.34 -8.36
CA GLY A 68 -4.29 -17.32 -9.26
C GLY A 68 -4.50 -15.98 -8.57
N THR A 69 -5.50 -15.22 -9.04
CA THR A 69 -5.78 -13.85 -8.60
C THR A 69 -7.17 -13.72 -7.98
N THR A 70 -7.33 -12.75 -7.07
CA THR A 70 -8.62 -12.22 -6.62
C THR A 70 -8.75 -10.75 -7.05
N GLU A 71 -9.98 -10.24 -7.14
CA GLU A 71 -10.27 -8.86 -7.52
C GLU A 71 -11.48 -8.31 -6.79
N GLY A 72 -11.56 -6.98 -6.69
CA GLY A 72 -12.64 -6.26 -6.01
C GLY A 72 -12.43 -4.76 -6.06
N VAL A 73 -13.30 -3.99 -5.39
CA VAL A 73 -13.08 -2.55 -5.23
C VAL A 73 -12.24 -2.30 -3.98
N PHE A 74 -11.17 -1.52 -4.12
CA PHE A 74 -10.48 -0.88 -3.01
C PHE A 74 -11.04 0.53 -2.81
N VAL A 75 -11.48 0.84 -1.60
CA VAL A 75 -11.97 2.17 -1.22
C VAL A 75 -10.96 2.85 -0.30
N SER A 76 -10.53 4.04 -0.70
CA SER A 76 -9.70 4.93 0.10
C SER A 76 -10.56 6.10 0.57
N GLU A 77 -10.66 6.35 1.87
CA GLU A 77 -11.63 7.31 2.44
C GLU A 77 -11.04 8.10 3.61
N TRP A 78 -10.95 9.42 3.47
CA TRP A 78 -10.72 10.31 4.61
C TRP A 78 -12.00 10.49 5.42
N ARG A 79 -11.91 10.25 6.73
CA ARG A 79 -12.88 10.68 7.74
C ARG A 79 -12.15 11.59 8.72
N GLY A 80 -12.40 12.88 8.60
CA GLY A 80 -11.61 13.91 9.26
C GLY A 80 -10.12 13.70 9.04
N ASP A 81 -9.39 13.41 10.10
CA ASP A 81 -7.94 13.24 10.12
C ASP A 81 -7.45 11.80 9.86
N ILE A 82 -8.34 10.84 9.57
CA ILE A 82 -7.97 9.43 9.44
C ILE A 82 -8.31 8.93 8.05
N LEU A 83 -7.31 8.35 7.37
CA LEU A 83 -7.47 7.71 6.07
C LEU A 83 -7.73 6.23 6.26
N TYR A 84 -8.90 5.76 5.83
CA TYR A 84 -9.28 4.36 5.85
C TYR A 84 -9.10 3.71 4.48
N GLY A 85 -8.71 2.44 4.48
CA GLY A 85 -8.69 1.55 3.33
C GLY A 85 -9.65 0.39 3.54
N ARG A 86 -10.52 0.11 2.56
CA ARG A 86 -11.33 -1.12 2.51
C ARG A 86 -10.99 -1.89 1.25
N ASN A 87 -10.62 -3.16 1.39
CA ASN A 87 -10.26 -4.01 0.27
C ASN A 87 -11.27 -5.15 0.12
N GLU A 88 -12.19 -5.05 -0.85
CA GLU A 88 -13.19 -6.09 -1.10
C GLU A 88 -12.60 -7.38 -1.67
N ALA A 89 -11.45 -7.33 -2.33
CA ALA A 89 -10.81 -8.49 -2.94
C ALA A 89 -10.35 -9.53 -1.90
N VAL A 90 -10.08 -9.07 -0.67
CA VAL A 90 -9.56 -9.89 0.45
C VAL A 90 -10.31 -9.66 1.78
N GLY A 91 -11.36 -8.83 1.79
CA GLY A 91 -12.15 -8.52 2.99
C GLY A 91 -11.43 -7.63 4.02
N GLY A 92 -10.47 -6.82 3.57
CA GLY A 92 -9.62 -5.98 4.42
C GLY A 92 -10.25 -4.66 4.87
N HIS A 93 -9.94 -4.20 6.08
CA HIS A 93 -10.31 -2.87 6.58
C HIS A 93 -9.23 -2.32 7.49
N TYR A 94 -8.69 -1.15 7.17
CA TYR A 94 -7.44 -0.66 7.73
C TYR A 94 -7.46 0.86 7.92
N VAL A 95 -6.74 1.36 8.92
CA VAL A 95 -6.24 2.73 8.96
C VAL A 95 -4.94 2.76 8.16
N LEU A 96 -4.91 3.53 7.08
CA LEU A 96 -3.76 3.65 6.19
C LEU A 96 -2.82 4.78 6.64
N ALA A 97 -3.39 5.93 6.99
CA ALA A 97 -2.61 7.11 7.35
C ALA A 97 -3.43 8.08 8.22
N TYR A 98 -2.73 9.06 8.80
CA TYR A 98 -3.32 10.16 9.53
C TYR A 98 -2.95 11.51 8.91
N ALA A 99 -3.83 12.50 8.99
CA ALA A 99 -3.57 13.88 8.53
C ALA A 99 -2.81 14.70 9.58
N THR A 100 -2.84 14.25 10.83
CA THR A 100 -2.17 14.82 12.00
C THR A 100 -1.66 13.68 12.88
N GLU A 101 -0.91 14.00 13.92
CA GLU A 101 -0.45 13.06 14.95
C GLU A 101 -1.59 12.13 15.41
N PRO A 102 -1.38 10.80 15.46
CA PRO A 102 -2.43 9.83 15.76
C PRO A 102 -3.20 10.12 17.07
N GLU A 103 -2.53 10.63 18.10
CA GLU A 103 -3.14 10.99 19.39
C GLU A 103 -4.09 12.20 19.32
N ALA A 104 -4.01 13.00 18.27
CA ALA A 104 -4.83 14.19 18.06
C ALA A 104 -5.86 14.03 16.93
N ALA A 105 -5.76 12.94 16.15
CA ALA A 105 -6.61 12.70 14.99
C ALA A 105 -8.06 12.45 15.38
N ARG A 106 -9.00 13.05 14.62
CA ARG A 106 -10.45 12.88 14.82
C ARG A 106 -11.15 12.58 13.52
N GLU A 107 -12.18 11.73 13.58
CA GLU A 107 -13.01 11.42 12.40
C GLU A 107 -13.92 12.58 11.94
N ASP A 108 -14.11 13.60 12.79
CA ASP A 108 -15.06 14.71 12.58
C ASP A 108 -14.40 16.06 12.24
N ASN A 109 -13.08 16.09 12.03
CA ASN A 109 -12.40 17.32 11.59
C ASN A 109 -12.88 17.75 10.18
N PRO A 110 -13.40 18.97 9.98
CA PRO A 110 -13.90 19.40 8.67
C PRO A 110 -12.80 19.83 7.70
N ASN A 111 -11.55 19.99 8.17
CA ASN A 111 -10.47 20.49 7.33
C ASN A 111 -10.00 19.42 6.34
N ALA A 112 -9.60 19.85 5.14
CA ALA A 112 -8.97 18.96 4.18
C ALA A 112 -7.60 18.47 4.71
N PRO A 113 -7.21 17.22 4.43
CA PRO A 113 -5.91 16.70 4.85
C PRO A 113 -4.80 17.37 4.04
N GLU A 114 -3.79 17.90 4.74
CA GLU A 114 -2.62 18.55 4.11
C GLU A 114 -1.42 17.63 3.98
N ARG A 115 -1.49 16.44 4.59
CA ARG A 115 -0.40 15.45 4.62
C ARG A 115 -0.97 14.07 4.91
N MET A 116 -0.14 13.06 4.69
CA MET A 116 -0.34 11.69 5.16
C MET A 116 0.80 11.31 6.08
N LEU A 117 0.47 10.75 7.24
CA LEU A 117 1.39 10.15 8.19
C LEU A 117 1.13 8.64 8.22
N LEU A 118 2.00 7.90 7.55
CA LEU A 118 1.96 6.46 7.40
C LEU A 118 2.65 5.77 8.58
N TRP A 119 2.00 4.78 9.17
CA TRP A 119 2.52 4.03 10.33
C TRP A 119 2.98 2.62 10.00
N HIS A 120 2.55 2.08 8.86
CA HIS A 120 2.80 0.70 8.43
C HIS A 120 3.01 0.63 6.92
N ALA A 121 3.75 -0.38 6.47
CA ALA A 121 3.79 -0.80 5.09
C ALA A 121 3.93 -2.32 5.04
N ASN A 122 3.70 -2.90 3.88
CA ASN A 122 3.77 -4.33 3.67
C ASN A 122 4.18 -4.69 2.25
N TYR A 123 4.45 -5.96 2.01
CA TYR A 123 4.55 -6.51 0.67
C TYR A 123 3.85 -7.87 0.57
N HIS A 124 3.54 -8.24 -0.68
CA HIS A 124 2.93 -9.50 -1.04
C HIS A 124 3.96 -10.39 -1.73
N PRO A 125 4.40 -11.51 -1.11
CA PRO A 125 5.33 -12.44 -1.74
C PRO A 125 4.64 -13.38 -2.72
N ASP A 126 3.32 -13.54 -2.65
CA ASP A 126 2.56 -14.48 -3.49
C ASP A 126 2.28 -13.93 -4.90
N GLY A 127 2.31 -12.61 -5.08
CA GLY A 127 2.06 -12.01 -6.38
C GLY A 127 2.13 -10.48 -6.36
N GLY A 128 1.98 -9.91 -7.55
CA GLY A 128 1.84 -8.46 -7.71
C GLY A 128 0.44 -7.98 -7.35
N GLN A 129 0.26 -6.67 -7.41
CA GLN A 129 -1.01 -6.01 -7.14
C GLN A 129 -1.25 -4.86 -8.10
N LEU A 130 -2.47 -4.75 -8.61
CA LEU A 130 -2.93 -3.69 -9.48
C LEU A 130 -3.92 -2.81 -8.74
N PHE A 131 -3.72 -1.51 -8.77
CA PHE A 131 -4.74 -0.52 -8.45
C PHE A 131 -5.02 0.35 -9.67
N PHE A 132 -6.28 0.42 -10.09
CA PHE A 132 -6.71 1.27 -11.20
C PHE A 132 -7.79 2.27 -10.74
N PRO A 133 -7.61 3.59 -10.91
CA PRO A 133 -8.55 4.59 -10.39
C PRO A 133 -9.88 4.54 -11.15
N LEU A 134 -10.97 4.18 -10.46
CA LEU A 134 -12.31 4.14 -11.07
C LEU A 134 -12.97 5.51 -11.16
N ASP A 135 -12.56 6.44 -10.29
CA ASP A 135 -13.11 7.80 -10.26
C ASP A 135 -12.24 8.82 -11.02
N HIS A 136 -11.15 8.37 -11.67
CA HIS A 136 -10.23 9.21 -12.46
C HIS A 136 -9.76 10.49 -11.75
N ARG A 137 -9.36 10.37 -10.48
CA ARG A 137 -8.83 11.46 -9.67
C ARG A 137 -7.39 11.19 -9.23
N PRO A 138 -6.59 12.23 -8.96
CA PRO A 138 -5.24 12.06 -8.44
C PRO A 138 -5.21 11.27 -7.14
N PHE A 139 -4.17 10.45 -6.99
CA PHE A 139 -3.95 9.59 -5.82
C PHE A 139 -2.46 9.36 -5.61
N TYR A 140 -2.09 9.01 -4.38
CA TYR A 140 -0.70 8.72 -4.00
C TYR A 140 -0.53 7.24 -3.63
N ILE A 141 0.69 6.71 -3.86
CA ILE A 141 1.10 5.38 -3.39
C ILE A 141 2.54 5.45 -2.86
N PRO A 142 2.79 5.17 -1.56
CA PRO A 142 4.14 5.01 -1.03
C PRO A 142 4.72 3.65 -1.43
N LEU A 143 5.94 3.63 -1.98
CA LEU A 143 6.63 2.41 -2.40
C LEU A 143 8.09 2.40 -1.93
N ALA A 144 8.64 1.21 -1.68
CA ALA A 144 10.07 0.94 -1.55
C ALA A 144 10.45 -0.37 -2.25
N LEU A 145 11.66 -0.43 -2.81
CA LEU A 145 12.17 -1.62 -3.51
C LEU A 145 12.33 -2.81 -2.54
N PRO A 146 12.38 -4.06 -3.05
CA PRO A 146 12.41 -5.25 -2.22
C PRO A 146 13.65 -5.33 -1.33
N GLY A 147 13.51 -6.03 -0.21
CA GLY A 147 14.60 -6.32 0.73
C GLY A 147 14.13 -6.24 2.18
N ASP A 148 14.54 -7.21 3.00
CA ASP A 148 14.09 -7.37 4.38
C ASP A 148 14.68 -6.30 5.33
N ASP A 149 15.90 -5.83 5.03
CA ASP A 149 16.55 -4.70 5.72
C ASP A 149 15.92 -3.37 5.25
N ILE A 150 14.61 -3.23 5.44
CA ILE A 150 13.85 -2.05 5.07
C ILE A 150 14.09 -0.92 6.08
N ALA A 151 14.04 0.33 5.63
CA ALA A 151 14.20 1.50 6.49
C ALA A 151 13.25 2.62 6.03
N PRO A 152 12.79 3.50 6.94
CA PRO A 152 11.96 4.66 6.63
C PRO A 152 12.40 5.46 5.40
N GLU A 153 13.70 5.70 5.27
CA GLU A 153 14.29 6.55 4.23
C GLU A 153 14.29 5.92 2.83
N LYS A 154 13.97 4.63 2.72
CA LYS A 154 13.88 3.93 1.43
C LYS A 154 12.56 4.15 0.70
N PHE A 155 11.56 4.71 1.38
CA PHE A 155 10.23 4.94 0.80
C PHE A 155 10.17 6.23 0.00
N VAL A 156 9.51 6.14 -1.16
CA VAL A 156 9.18 7.25 -2.04
C VAL A 156 7.66 7.27 -2.22
N CYS A 157 7.04 8.44 -2.16
CA CYS A 157 5.62 8.60 -2.40
C CYS A 157 5.36 8.99 -3.86
N PHE A 158 4.69 8.13 -4.61
CA PHE A 158 4.42 8.35 -6.03
C PHE A 158 3.06 9.03 -6.21
N ARG A 159 3.04 10.12 -6.98
CA ARG A 159 1.84 10.86 -7.35
C ARG A 159 1.35 10.45 -8.73
N PHE A 160 0.08 10.07 -8.80
CA PHE A 160 -0.63 9.77 -10.03
C PHE A 160 -1.68 10.85 -10.29
N ASP A 161 -1.90 11.19 -11.55
CA ASP A 161 -2.90 12.19 -11.97
C ASP A 161 -4.32 11.61 -12.06
N GLY A 162 -4.47 10.29 -11.97
CA GLY A 162 -5.74 9.57 -12.07
C GLY A 162 -6.10 9.04 -13.45
N GLN A 163 -5.28 9.27 -14.48
CA GLN A 163 -5.54 8.79 -15.84
C GLN A 163 -5.12 7.32 -16.04
N GLN A 164 -4.10 6.88 -15.30
CA GLN A 164 -3.55 5.53 -15.36
C GLN A 164 -3.55 4.89 -13.97
N GLY A 165 -3.63 3.55 -13.94
CA GLY A 165 -3.40 2.75 -12.75
C GLY A 165 -1.92 2.44 -12.51
N LEU A 166 -1.66 1.75 -11.41
CA LEU A 166 -0.35 1.19 -11.06
C LEU A 166 -0.47 -0.33 -10.93
N TYR A 167 0.37 -1.04 -11.68
CA TYR A 167 0.73 -2.41 -11.34
C TYR A 167 2.04 -2.41 -10.53
N ILE A 168 2.04 -3.14 -9.42
CA ILE A 168 3.15 -3.29 -8.47
C ILE A 168 3.68 -4.72 -8.58
N HIS A 169 5.00 -4.88 -8.73
CA HIS A 169 5.63 -6.20 -8.75
C HIS A 169 5.55 -6.91 -7.39
N PRO A 170 5.64 -8.25 -7.34
CA PRO A 170 5.76 -8.98 -6.08
C PRO A 170 6.94 -8.48 -5.23
N ASN A 171 6.83 -8.56 -3.91
CA ASN A 171 7.84 -8.15 -2.92
C ASN A 171 8.19 -6.65 -2.87
N ILE A 172 7.49 -5.79 -3.61
CA ILE A 172 7.62 -4.34 -3.44
C ILE A 172 6.93 -3.94 -2.13
N TRP A 173 7.64 -3.20 -1.29
CA TRP A 173 7.05 -2.62 -0.09
C TRP A 173 6.12 -1.49 -0.48
N HIS A 174 4.91 -1.50 0.04
CA HIS A 174 3.88 -0.51 -0.24
C HIS A 174 2.87 -0.47 0.91
N GLU A 175 1.96 0.50 0.85
CA GLU A 175 0.69 0.40 1.56
C GLU A 175 -0.44 0.37 0.51
N GLY A 176 -1.70 0.37 0.94
CA GLY A 176 -2.82 0.67 0.05
C GLY A 176 -2.70 2.04 -0.67
N VAL A 177 -3.72 2.33 -1.49
CA VAL A 177 -3.78 3.58 -2.28
C VAL A 177 -4.43 4.72 -1.51
N PHE A 178 -3.87 5.93 -1.65
CA PHE A 178 -4.29 7.09 -0.88
C PHE A 178 -5.00 8.12 -1.75
N THR A 179 -6.29 8.34 -1.47
CA THR A 179 -7.01 9.50 -1.99
C THR A 179 -6.49 10.79 -1.34
N LEU A 180 -6.47 11.89 -2.09
CA LEU A 180 -6.07 13.20 -1.57
C LEU A 180 -7.19 13.89 -0.76
N GLY A 181 -8.42 13.38 -0.83
CA GLY A 181 -9.56 13.91 -0.09
C GLY A 181 -10.85 13.12 -0.32
N GLY A 182 -11.74 13.15 0.66
CA GLY A 182 -13.03 12.44 0.62
C GLY A 182 -12.85 10.93 0.39
N THR A 183 -13.76 10.32 -0.36
CA THR A 183 -13.73 8.90 -0.74
C THR A 183 -13.29 8.75 -2.18
N GLN A 184 -12.44 7.77 -2.51
CA GLN A 184 -12.09 7.36 -3.88
C GLN A 184 -12.09 5.84 -4.01
N ARG A 185 -12.47 5.34 -5.20
CA ARG A 185 -12.54 3.92 -5.53
C ARG A 185 -11.52 3.52 -6.57
N PHE A 186 -10.99 2.32 -6.41
CA PHE A 186 -10.01 1.70 -7.29
C PHE A 186 -10.42 0.27 -7.60
N PHE A 187 -10.26 -0.16 -8.84
CA PHE A 187 -10.26 -1.58 -9.15
C PHE A 187 -8.96 -2.16 -8.62
N ASP A 188 -9.08 -3.17 -7.76
CA ASP A 188 -7.97 -3.91 -7.17
C ASP A 188 -7.94 -5.33 -7.73
N LYS A 189 -6.74 -5.79 -8.10
CA LYS A 189 -6.49 -7.18 -8.50
C LYS A 189 -5.12 -7.62 -8.02
N GLN A 190 -5.06 -8.72 -7.29
CA GLN A 190 -3.85 -9.19 -6.61
C GLN A 190 -3.79 -10.72 -6.53
N GLY A 191 -2.67 -11.26 -6.04
CA GLY A 191 -2.55 -12.69 -5.72
C GLY A 191 -3.62 -13.17 -4.74
N ALA A 192 -4.17 -14.36 -4.98
CA ALA A 192 -5.29 -14.88 -4.20
C ALA A 192 -4.91 -15.47 -2.84
N VAL A 193 -3.62 -15.72 -2.59
CA VAL A 193 -3.15 -16.19 -1.27
C VAL A 193 -3.22 -15.04 -0.28
N HIS A 194 -2.89 -13.82 -0.73
CA HIS A 194 -2.79 -12.62 0.12
C HIS A 194 -1.84 -12.84 1.30
N ALA A 195 -0.66 -13.41 1.01
CA ALA A 195 0.40 -13.47 1.99
C ALA A 195 0.90 -12.04 2.22
N ARG A 196 1.15 -11.66 3.46
CA ARG A 196 1.59 -10.30 3.80
C ARG A 196 2.73 -10.34 4.80
N VAL A 197 3.80 -9.63 4.45
CA VAL A 197 4.93 -9.33 5.35
C VAL A 197 4.92 -7.83 5.58
N SER A 198 5.03 -7.43 6.84
CA SER A 198 4.73 -6.07 7.29
C SER A 198 5.90 -5.45 8.03
N VAL A 199 5.97 -4.11 7.97
CA VAL A 199 6.81 -3.27 8.82
C VAL A 199 5.91 -2.27 9.54
N GLU A 200 6.08 -2.12 10.85
CA GLU A 200 5.38 -1.16 11.71
C GLU A 200 6.34 -0.04 12.13
N PHE A 201 6.38 1.06 11.38
CA PHE A 201 7.36 2.14 11.58
C PHE A 201 7.35 2.74 12.99
N ALA A 202 6.16 2.82 13.59
CA ALA A 202 6.02 3.34 14.94
C ALA A 202 6.69 2.44 15.98
N GLN A 203 6.53 1.11 15.87
CA GLN A 203 7.10 0.14 16.80
C GLN A 203 8.59 -0.10 16.52
N GLU A 204 8.96 -0.22 15.25
CA GLU A 204 10.31 -0.64 14.84
C GLU A 204 11.29 0.53 14.76
N PHE A 205 10.83 1.74 14.41
CA PHE A 205 11.69 2.90 14.14
C PHE A 205 11.33 4.16 14.95
N GLY A 206 10.24 4.11 15.74
CA GLY A 206 9.77 5.25 16.52
C GLY A 206 9.40 6.45 15.64
N CYS A 207 8.85 6.21 14.45
CA CYS A 207 8.46 7.27 13.53
C CYS A 207 7.20 6.95 12.70
N LEU A 208 6.70 7.99 12.04
CA LEU A 208 5.72 7.93 10.95
C LEU A 208 6.38 8.44 9.67
N LEU A 209 6.01 7.88 8.51
CA LEU A 209 6.44 8.42 7.22
C LEU A 209 5.49 9.51 6.77
N GLU A 210 6.03 10.66 6.40
CA GLU A 210 5.26 11.84 6.01
C GLU A 210 5.36 12.10 4.51
N ALA A 211 4.23 12.28 3.83
CA ALA A 211 4.19 12.92 2.52
C ALA A 211 3.19 14.10 2.53
N PRO A 212 3.57 15.28 2.02
CA PRO A 212 2.65 16.41 1.90
C PRO A 212 1.62 16.15 0.80
N ILE A 213 0.36 16.49 1.06
CA ILE A 213 -0.71 16.50 0.04
C ILE A 213 -0.69 17.90 -0.59
N ARG A 214 -0.50 17.96 -1.91
CA ARG A 214 -0.44 19.19 -2.70
C ARG A 214 -1.33 19.08 -3.93
#